data_AF-A0A821RAD8-F1
#
_entry.id   AF-A0A821RAD8-F1
#
_cell.length_a   1.000
_cell.length_b   1.000
_cell.length_c   1.000
_cell.angle_alpha   90.00
_cell.angle_beta   90.00
_cell.angle_gamma   90.00
#
_symmetry.space_group_name_H-M   'P 1'
#
loop_
_entity.id
_entity.type
_entity.pdbx_description
1 polymer ?
#
loop_
_entity_poly.entity_id
_entity_poly.type
_entity_poly.pdbx_seq_one_letter_code
_entity_poly.pdbx_strand_id
1 'polypeptide(L)'
;MIARPWTEDLPKCRNTCVASYFSHLGDSNSTDDCLCFYCQTEDNSCLYGVFEPHNGLDAARFIMQRMAAELLFPPPSLSNTDEEIRERLRNAFISVEKAYIENYDGMIAERTSLQYRLQTLNETQISQNCDNILHRLKEIDHHLSGGTTVVLALVHNNKLFVANVGETRALLGRTDDNSVLRVVQLTMDHSLNNEDELLRLSQLGLDVNKLRNVQYLGNQTGTRCLGNYLVKGLYKAFPSISAAMSEPVVAAPEIHGPILLDESCRFLVLVSAGVYKRIQEVRGNSEETNKQLAQKIVENFRKQSEFTRVSQSVLEEIEDDFVTFCAQNNLTPKPNTHITLLIRNFNFLPPIPNDSCQKNASVRFNPIVQSKSNTLLNEIDSEFSNDCENDSIVDTNRSIESTSDVYPNRPYEKDKRIKGYVDFSCYYENVAKARKNGTLPSFIK
;
A
#
# COMPACT_ATOMS: atom_id res chain seq x y z
N MET A 1 -22.04 -10.65 27.08
CA MET A 1 -21.39 -11.25 25.90
C MET A 1 -20.66 -10.14 25.18
N ILE A 2 -19.33 -10.19 25.11
CA ILE A 2 -18.60 -9.31 24.19
C ILE A 2 -18.89 -9.88 22.80
N ALA A 3 -19.59 -9.11 21.96
CA ALA A 3 -19.98 -9.56 20.63
C ALA A 3 -18.72 -9.77 19.78
N ARG A 4 -18.47 -11.02 19.38
CA ARG A 4 -17.44 -11.35 18.38
C ARG A 4 -17.77 -10.61 17.07
N PRO A 5 -16.78 -10.10 16.31
CA PRO A 5 -17.04 -9.45 15.04
C PRO A 5 -17.81 -10.38 14.09
N TRP A 6 -18.86 -9.89 13.44
CA TRP A 6 -19.67 -10.71 12.51
C TRP A 6 -18.84 -11.22 11.30
N THR A 7 -17.73 -10.55 10.97
CA THR A 7 -16.79 -10.96 9.91
C THR A 7 -16.11 -12.31 10.20
N GLU A 8 -16.17 -12.77 11.45
CA GLU A 8 -15.67 -14.09 11.84
C GLU A 8 -16.57 -15.23 11.37
N ASP A 9 -17.85 -14.96 11.17
CA ASP A 9 -18.84 -15.95 10.71
C ASP A 9 -18.87 -16.08 9.18
N LEU A 10 -18.07 -15.28 8.46
CA LEU A 10 -17.95 -15.36 7.01
C LEU A 10 -17.34 -16.71 6.57
N PRO A 11 -17.83 -17.32 5.47
CA PRO A 11 -17.26 -18.55 4.94
C PRO A 11 -15.78 -18.36 4.58
N LYS A 12 -14.88 -19.06 5.28
CA LYS A 12 -13.44 -18.86 5.15
C LYS A 12 -12.88 -19.53 3.88
N CYS A 13 -12.00 -18.84 3.17
CA CYS A 13 -11.30 -19.40 2.00
C CYS A 13 -10.23 -20.41 2.44
N ARG A 14 -10.39 -21.69 2.09
CA ARG A 14 -9.55 -22.82 2.56
C ARG A 14 -8.06 -22.68 2.24
N ASN A 15 -7.72 -22.02 1.14
CA ASN A 15 -6.34 -21.88 0.67
C ASN A 15 -5.69 -20.59 1.19
N THR A 16 -6.10 -20.15 2.38
CA THR A 16 -5.59 -18.94 3.03
C THR A 16 -5.12 -19.28 4.44
N CYS A 17 -3.96 -18.78 4.83
CA CYS A 17 -3.49 -18.83 6.21
C CYS A 17 -3.20 -17.42 6.71
N VAL A 18 -3.48 -17.18 7.99
CA VAL A 18 -3.38 -15.86 8.62
C VAL A 18 -2.74 -16.03 9.98
N ALA A 19 -1.83 -15.11 10.32
CA ALA A 19 -1.38 -14.92 11.69
C ALA A 19 -1.39 -13.42 11.99
N SER A 20 -1.82 -13.07 13.20
CA SER A 20 -1.91 -11.69 13.65
C SER A 20 -1.70 -11.60 15.15
N TYR A 21 -0.94 -10.61 15.61
CA TYR A 21 -0.78 -10.28 17.01
C TYR A 21 -0.28 -8.85 17.18
N PHE A 22 -0.30 -8.37 18.42
CA PHE A 22 0.42 -7.16 18.81
C PHE A 22 1.73 -7.56 19.48
N SER A 23 2.85 -6.98 19.05
CA SER A 23 4.15 -7.22 19.69
C SER A 23 4.09 -6.71 21.14
N HIS A 24 4.19 -7.63 22.10
CA HIS A 24 4.06 -7.37 23.53
C HIS A 24 5.45 -7.39 24.20
N LEU A 25 5.87 -6.29 24.82
CA LEU A 25 6.86 -6.34 25.90
C LEU A 25 6.10 -6.48 27.23
N GLY A 26 5.69 -7.71 27.57
CA GLY A 26 5.01 -8.01 28.84
C GLY A 26 3.85 -9.00 28.71
N ASP A 27 3.61 -9.73 29.80
CA ASP A 27 2.66 -10.84 29.90
C ASP A 27 1.20 -10.31 29.92
N SER A 28 0.54 -10.27 28.76
CA SER A 28 -0.91 -10.09 28.68
C SER A 28 -1.52 -10.87 27.52
N ASN A 29 -2.36 -11.85 27.84
CA ASN A 29 -3.16 -12.64 26.89
C ASN A 29 -4.30 -11.80 26.26
N SER A 30 -4.02 -11.00 25.23
CA SER A 30 -5.07 -10.47 24.34
C SER A 30 -4.86 -11.02 22.92
N THR A 31 -5.13 -12.32 22.75
CA THR A 31 -4.94 -13.08 21.51
C THR A 31 -6.01 -12.82 20.43
N ASP A 32 -6.99 -11.94 20.66
CA ASP A 32 -8.27 -11.98 19.94
C ASP A 32 -8.56 -10.79 19.00
N ASP A 33 -7.64 -9.83 18.85
CA ASP A 33 -7.85 -8.65 18.01
C ASP A 33 -7.18 -8.80 16.63
N CYS A 34 -7.56 -9.82 15.83
CA CYS A 34 -7.18 -9.84 14.42
C CYS A 34 -7.92 -8.73 13.67
N LEU A 35 -7.17 -7.71 13.23
CA LEU A 35 -7.68 -6.68 12.33
C LEU A 35 -7.52 -7.14 10.87
N CYS A 36 -8.19 -8.24 10.58
CA CYS A 36 -8.13 -8.93 9.30
C CYS A 36 -9.47 -9.59 8.99
N PHE A 37 -9.80 -9.76 7.72
CA PHE A 37 -10.83 -10.70 7.33
C PHE A 37 -10.48 -11.37 6.00
N TYR A 38 -11.02 -12.57 5.82
CA TYR A 38 -10.92 -13.29 4.57
C TYR A 38 -12.14 -14.19 4.41
N CYS A 39 -12.68 -14.22 3.19
CA CYS A 39 -13.86 -15.02 2.91
C CYS A 39 -13.91 -15.46 1.45
N GLN A 40 -14.77 -16.43 1.19
CA GLN A 40 -15.13 -16.91 -0.13
C GLN A 40 -16.65 -16.85 -0.25
N THR A 41 -17.12 -16.16 -1.28
CA THR A 41 -18.55 -16.03 -1.62
C THR A 41 -19.05 -17.28 -2.35
N GLU A 42 -20.36 -17.43 -2.49
CA GLU A 42 -21.00 -18.53 -3.22
C GLU A 42 -20.57 -18.58 -4.70
N ASP A 43 -20.40 -17.40 -5.31
CA ASP A 43 -19.93 -17.24 -6.70
C ASP A 43 -18.40 -17.42 -6.86
N ASN A 44 -17.75 -18.07 -5.88
CA ASN A 44 -16.32 -18.37 -5.87
C ASN A 44 -15.40 -17.13 -5.90
N SER A 45 -15.94 -15.94 -5.63
CA SER A 45 -15.12 -14.73 -5.43
C SER A 45 -14.53 -14.77 -4.03
N CYS A 46 -13.24 -14.46 -3.90
CA CYS A 46 -12.56 -14.41 -2.61
C CYS A 46 -12.16 -12.98 -2.27
N LEU A 47 -12.46 -12.56 -1.05
CA LEU A 47 -12.11 -11.23 -0.55
C LEU A 47 -11.20 -11.36 0.67
N TYR A 48 -10.15 -10.56 0.69
CA TYR A 48 -9.12 -10.51 1.73
C TYR A 48 -8.90 -9.07 2.15
N GLY A 49 -8.72 -8.83 3.46
CA GLY A 49 -8.39 -7.52 3.99
C GLY A 49 -7.46 -7.61 5.20
N VAL A 50 -6.44 -6.76 5.23
CA VAL A 50 -5.55 -6.55 6.37
C VAL A 50 -5.60 -5.08 6.74
N PHE A 51 -5.83 -4.81 8.03
CA PHE A 51 -6.03 -3.48 8.58
C PHE A 51 -4.99 -3.27 9.67
N GLU A 52 -4.19 -2.21 9.57
CA GLU A 52 -3.26 -1.84 10.62
C GLU A 52 -3.75 -0.60 11.34
N PRO A 53 -4.02 -0.68 12.66
CA PRO A 53 -4.63 0.40 13.42
C PRO A 53 -3.62 1.52 13.72
N HIS A 54 -4.15 2.72 13.89
CA HIS A 54 -3.42 3.89 14.38
C HIS A 54 -4.19 4.49 15.54
N ASN A 55 -3.48 4.79 16.63
CA ASN A 55 -3.99 5.53 17.80
C ASN A 55 -5.31 4.97 18.39
N GLY A 56 -5.50 3.65 18.35
CA GLY A 56 -6.67 2.97 18.91
C GLY A 56 -7.21 1.85 18.02
N LEU A 57 -7.88 0.86 18.63
CA LEU A 57 -8.42 -0.30 17.92
C LEU A 57 -9.87 -0.11 17.47
N ASP A 58 -10.66 0.69 18.19
CA ASP A 58 -12.10 0.78 17.97
C ASP A 58 -12.44 1.32 16.58
N ALA A 59 -11.74 2.37 16.14
CA ALA A 59 -11.89 2.92 14.80
C ALA A 59 -11.53 1.88 13.72
N ALA A 60 -10.41 1.18 13.88
CA ALA A 60 -9.98 0.14 12.94
C ALA A 60 -10.99 -1.03 12.88
N ARG A 61 -11.53 -1.46 14.02
CA ARG A 61 -12.53 -2.53 14.11
C ARG A 61 -13.87 -2.12 13.47
N PHE A 62 -14.28 -0.88 13.66
CA PHE A 62 -15.45 -0.31 12.97
C PHE A 62 -15.24 -0.27 11.45
N ILE A 63 -14.11 0.27 11.01
CA ILE A 63 -13.74 0.40 9.59
C ILE A 63 -13.68 -0.98 8.93
N MET A 64 -13.05 -1.96 9.56
CA MET A 64 -12.96 -3.33 9.05
C MET A 64 -14.34 -3.97 8.84
N GLN A 65 -15.21 -3.89 9.84
CA GLN A 65 -16.56 -4.44 9.76
C GLN A 65 -17.39 -3.72 8.71
N ARG A 66 -17.31 -2.39 8.62
CA ARG A 66 -18.03 -1.64 7.60
C ARG A 66 -17.51 -1.95 6.20
N MET A 67 -16.20 -2.05 6.02
CA MET A 67 -15.56 -2.38 4.74
C MET A 67 -16.00 -3.76 4.24
N ALA A 68 -16.04 -4.76 5.11
CA ALA A 68 -16.55 -6.08 4.76
C ALA A 68 -18.02 -6.00 4.31
N ALA A 69 -18.86 -5.19 4.98
CA ALA A 69 -20.26 -5.06 4.62
C ALA A 69 -20.47 -4.41 3.24
N GLU A 70 -19.77 -3.31 2.93
CA GLU A 70 -19.88 -2.61 1.64
C GLU A 70 -19.47 -3.50 0.46
N LEU A 71 -18.50 -4.38 0.67
CA LEU A 71 -17.97 -5.24 -0.38
C LEU A 71 -18.78 -6.53 -0.55
N LEU A 72 -19.42 -7.03 0.50
CA LEU A 72 -20.11 -8.33 0.51
C LEU A 72 -21.63 -8.24 0.43
N PHE A 73 -22.25 -7.08 0.64
CA PHE A 73 -23.71 -6.94 0.63
C PHE A 73 -24.18 -5.86 -0.36
N PRO A 74 -24.67 -6.25 -1.56
CA PRO A 74 -24.68 -7.60 -2.13
C PRO A 74 -23.28 -8.05 -2.58
N PRO A 75 -22.94 -9.34 -2.66
CA PRO A 75 -21.61 -9.77 -3.08
C PRO A 75 -21.34 -9.45 -4.57
N PRO A 76 -20.08 -9.46 -5.02
CA PRO A 76 -19.75 -9.34 -6.45
C PRO A 76 -20.37 -10.49 -7.24
N SER A 77 -21.14 -10.16 -8.27
CA SER A 77 -21.78 -11.11 -9.17
C SER A 77 -20.85 -11.48 -10.33
N LEU A 78 -20.97 -12.69 -10.87
CA LEU A 78 -20.20 -13.16 -12.02
C LEU A 78 -20.31 -12.26 -13.27
N SER A 79 -21.41 -11.52 -13.42
CA SER A 79 -21.65 -10.60 -14.53
C SER A 79 -20.95 -9.24 -14.38
N ASN A 80 -20.33 -8.95 -13.22
CA ASN A 80 -19.74 -7.64 -13.01
C ASN A 80 -18.54 -7.41 -13.92
N THR A 81 -18.51 -6.23 -14.54
CA THR A 81 -17.38 -5.82 -15.39
C THR A 81 -16.16 -5.43 -14.54
N ASP A 82 -14.97 -5.41 -15.14
CA ASP A 82 -13.75 -5.01 -14.43
C ASP A 82 -13.84 -3.55 -13.93
N GLU A 83 -14.55 -2.67 -14.63
CA GLU A 83 -14.81 -1.29 -14.19
C GLU A 83 -15.78 -1.25 -13.01
N GLU A 84 -16.86 -2.03 -13.05
CA GLU A 84 -17.81 -2.13 -11.93
C GLU A 84 -17.13 -2.64 -10.66
N ILE A 85 -16.20 -3.57 -10.77
CA ILE A 85 -15.41 -4.05 -9.63
C ILE A 85 -14.48 -2.95 -9.09
N ARG A 86 -13.80 -2.21 -9.97
CA ARG A 86 -12.95 -1.07 -9.55
C ARG A 86 -13.78 0.02 -8.86
N GLU A 87 -14.94 0.33 -9.42
CA GLU A 87 -15.84 1.34 -8.88
C GLU A 87 -16.48 0.90 -7.57
N ARG A 88 -16.78 -0.40 -7.43
CA ARG A 88 -17.20 -0.99 -6.16
C ARG A 88 -16.15 -0.83 -5.08
N LEU A 89 -14.88 -1.14 -5.38
CA LEU A 89 -13.78 -0.93 -4.43
C LEU A 89 -13.67 0.54 -4.05
N ARG A 90 -13.66 1.46 -5.03
CA ARG A 90 -13.58 2.91 -4.78
C ARG A 90 -14.73 3.40 -3.87
N ASN A 91 -15.96 3.02 -4.18
CA ASN A 91 -17.14 3.42 -3.43
C ASN A 91 -17.16 2.85 -2.01
N ALA A 92 -16.61 1.65 -1.80
CA ALA A 92 -16.49 1.09 -0.45
C ALA A 92 -15.61 1.98 0.45
N PHE A 93 -14.45 2.46 -0.03
CA PHE A 93 -13.61 3.39 0.75
C PHE A 93 -14.32 4.72 1.04
N ILE A 94 -15.02 5.29 0.06
CA ILE A 94 -15.79 6.53 0.22
C ILE A 94 -16.90 6.34 1.26
N SER A 95 -17.68 5.26 1.14
CA SER A 95 -18.78 4.95 2.05
C SER A 95 -18.29 4.70 3.48
N VAL A 96 -17.21 3.93 3.65
CA VAL A 96 -16.62 3.62 4.95
C VAL A 96 -16.08 4.87 5.64
N GLU A 97 -15.39 5.74 4.91
CA GLU A 97 -14.87 7.01 5.46
C GLU A 97 -16.03 7.91 5.91
N LYS A 98 -17.08 8.02 5.10
CA LYS A 98 -18.29 8.77 5.45
C LYS A 98 -18.97 8.19 6.70
N ALA A 99 -19.13 6.87 6.76
CA ALA A 99 -19.72 6.18 7.91
C ALA A 99 -18.88 6.37 9.19
N TYR A 100 -17.55 6.46 9.07
CA TYR A 100 -16.69 6.82 10.21
C TYR A 100 -17.02 8.23 10.71
N ILE A 101 -17.09 9.22 9.83
CA ILE A 101 -17.42 10.61 10.23
C ILE A 101 -18.80 10.66 10.89
N GLU A 102 -19.81 10.01 10.32
CA GLU A 102 -21.15 9.91 10.87
C GLU A 102 -21.17 9.25 12.26
N ASN A 103 -20.36 8.20 12.48
CA ASN A 103 -20.24 7.52 13.76
C ASN A 103 -19.61 8.40 14.86
N TYR A 104 -18.74 9.34 14.49
CA TYR A 104 -18.04 10.24 15.42
C TYR A 104 -18.60 11.67 15.43
N ASP A 105 -19.66 11.97 14.68
CA ASP A 105 -20.23 13.31 14.51
C ASP A 105 -20.58 13.99 15.85
N GLY A 106 -21.21 13.23 16.76
CA GLY A 106 -21.52 13.72 18.11
C GLY A 106 -20.28 14.16 18.89
N MET A 107 -19.17 13.44 18.78
CA MET A 107 -17.90 13.80 19.42
C MET A 107 -17.26 15.01 18.76
N ILE A 108 -17.34 15.12 17.44
CA ILE A 108 -16.84 16.28 16.67
C ILE A 108 -17.61 17.55 17.08
N ALA A 109 -18.93 17.46 17.20
CA ALA A 109 -19.79 18.55 17.65
C ALA A 109 -19.48 18.96 19.12
N GLU A 110 -19.37 17.97 20.03
CA GLU A 110 -19.01 18.21 21.43
C GLU A 110 -17.65 18.92 21.54
N ARG A 111 -16.64 18.42 20.82
CA ARG A 111 -15.30 19.02 20.78
C ARG A 111 -15.33 20.47 20.33
N THR A 112 -16.06 20.76 19.24
CA THR A 112 -16.19 22.11 18.69
C THR A 112 -16.83 23.06 19.70
N SER A 113 -17.88 22.61 20.39
CA SER A 113 -18.54 23.36 21.46
C SER A 113 -17.59 23.63 22.64
N LEU A 114 -16.85 22.62 23.11
CA LEU A 114 -15.88 22.75 24.18
C LEU A 114 -14.73 23.70 23.82
N GLN A 115 -14.25 23.64 22.58
CA GLN A 115 -13.20 24.53 22.09
C GLN A 115 -13.66 25.98 22.02
N TYR A 116 -14.88 26.24 21.55
CA TYR A 116 -15.48 27.58 21.57
C TYR A 116 -15.62 28.11 23.00
N ARG A 117 -16.14 27.29 23.92
CA ARG A 117 -16.26 27.66 25.34
C ARG A 117 -14.90 28.07 25.91
N LEU A 118 -13.85 27.29 25.63
CA LEU A 118 -12.50 27.58 26.11
C LEU A 118 -11.96 28.93 25.62
N GLN A 119 -12.26 29.32 24.38
CA GLN A 119 -11.89 30.62 23.81
C GLN A 119 -12.65 31.80 24.45
N THR A 120 -13.87 31.56 24.95
CA THR A 120 -14.74 32.60 25.55
C THR A 120 -14.58 32.77 27.06
N LEU A 121 -13.76 31.95 27.72
CA LEU A 121 -13.56 32.03 29.18
C LEU A 121 -12.70 33.25 29.55
N ASN A 122 -13.20 34.07 30.47
CA ASN A 122 -12.46 35.20 31.05
C ASN A 122 -11.41 34.73 32.08
N GLU A 123 -10.36 35.53 32.27
CA GLU A 123 -9.18 35.21 33.11
C GLU A 123 -9.48 34.90 34.60
N THR A 124 -10.71 35.11 35.07
CA THR A 124 -11.09 34.98 36.49
C THR A 124 -11.81 33.66 36.83
N GLN A 125 -12.18 32.82 35.86
CA GLN A 125 -12.84 31.51 36.07
C GLN A 125 -11.90 30.31 35.86
N ILE A 126 -10.58 30.57 35.88
CA ILE A 126 -9.55 29.79 35.17
C ILE A 126 -9.28 28.37 35.68
N SER A 127 -9.45 28.02 36.95
CA SER A 127 -8.79 26.79 37.44
C SER A 127 -9.58 25.49 37.16
N GLN A 128 -10.68 25.22 37.86
CA GLN A 128 -11.27 23.88 37.86
C GLN A 128 -12.11 23.55 36.61
N ASN A 129 -12.84 24.53 36.07
CA ASN A 129 -13.67 24.32 34.88
C ASN A 129 -12.81 24.18 33.61
N CYS A 130 -11.66 24.85 33.55
CA CYS A 130 -10.74 24.74 32.42
C CYS A 130 -10.11 23.35 32.38
N ASP A 131 -9.66 22.83 33.53
CA ASP A 131 -9.05 21.50 33.63
C ASP A 131 -10.01 20.40 33.17
N ASN A 132 -11.29 20.47 33.57
CA ASN A 132 -12.31 19.51 33.14
C ASN A 132 -12.57 19.58 31.62
N ILE A 133 -12.64 20.78 31.05
CA ILE A 133 -12.81 20.97 29.60
C ILE A 133 -11.60 20.41 28.84
N LEU A 134 -10.38 20.71 29.30
CA LEU A 134 -9.14 20.22 28.71
C LEU A 134 -9.03 18.69 28.80
N HIS A 135 -9.42 18.11 29.93
CA HIS A 135 -9.47 16.66 30.09
C HIS A 135 -10.43 16.02 29.08
N ARG A 136 -11.64 16.55 28.98
CA ARG A 136 -12.65 16.06 28.03
C ARG A 136 -12.21 16.22 26.57
N LEU A 137 -11.59 17.35 26.23
CA LEU A 137 -11.02 17.56 24.90
C LEU A 137 -9.94 16.51 24.56
N LYS A 138 -9.06 16.19 25.52
CA LYS A 138 -8.04 15.14 25.33
C LYS A 138 -8.65 13.76 25.12
N GLU A 139 -9.70 13.41 25.87
CA GLU A 139 -10.43 12.15 25.65
C GLU A 139 -11.03 12.09 24.24
N ILE A 140 -11.69 13.16 23.81
CA ILE A 140 -12.29 13.23 22.48
C ILE A 140 -11.20 13.15 21.39
N ASP A 141 -10.11 13.91 21.54
CA ASP A 141 -8.98 13.88 20.62
C ASP A 141 -8.36 12.48 20.52
N HIS A 142 -8.27 11.74 21.64
CA HIS A 142 -7.80 10.36 21.62
C HIS A 142 -8.68 9.48 20.73
N HIS A 143 -10.01 9.54 20.87
CA HIS A 143 -10.92 8.77 20.01
C HIS A 143 -10.89 9.21 18.54
N LEU A 144 -10.85 10.53 18.28
CA LEU A 144 -10.81 11.09 16.92
C LEU A 144 -9.45 10.89 16.22
N SER A 145 -8.40 10.58 16.98
CA SER A 145 -7.09 10.22 16.44
C SER A 145 -7.04 8.80 15.88
N GLY A 146 -8.03 7.97 16.22
CA GLY A 146 -8.14 6.58 15.81
C GLY A 146 -8.41 6.42 14.32
N GLY A 147 -7.61 5.61 13.64
CA GLY A 147 -7.74 5.31 12.22
C GLY A 147 -7.05 4.01 11.85
N THR A 148 -6.95 3.72 10.55
CA THR A 148 -6.27 2.51 10.08
C THR A 148 -5.73 2.66 8.66
N THR A 149 -4.62 1.97 8.36
CA THR A 149 -4.21 1.67 6.98
C THR A 149 -4.82 0.34 6.55
N VAL A 150 -5.12 0.20 5.26
CA VAL A 150 -5.88 -0.94 4.73
C VAL A 150 -5.31 -1.37 3.40
N VAL A 151 -5.10 -2.68 3.27
CA VAL A 151 -4.94 -3.35 1.98
C VAL A 151 -6.02 -4.39 1.79
N LEU A 152 -6.67 -4.35 0.63
CA LEU A 152 -7.69 -5.28 0.20
C LEU A 152 -7.25 -6.00 -1.05
N ALA A 153 -7.59 -7.28 -1.15
CA ALA A 153 -7.49 -8.04 -2.37
C ALA A 153 -8.81 -8.75 -2.67
N LEU A 154 -9.32 -8.57 -3.88
CA LEU A 154 -10.49 -9.26 -4.40
C LEU A 154 -10.06 -10.13 -5.58
N VAL A 155 -10.27 -11.43 -5.44
CA VAL A 155 -10.15 -12.39 -6.53
C VAL A 155 -11.55 -12.67 -7.07
N HIS A 156 -11.81 -12.20 -8.29
CA HIS A 156 -13.10 -12.33 -8.97
C HIS A 156 -12.85 -12.75 -10.41
N ASN A 157 -13.53 -13.80 -10.89
CA ASN A 157 -13.39 -14.31 -12.27
C ASN A 157 -11.93 -14.56 -12.70
N ASN A 158 -11.12 -15.17 -11.83
CA ASN A 158 -9.68 -15.43 -12.04
C ASN A 158 -8.83 -14.16 -12.27
N LYS A 159 -9.35 -12.99 -11.89
CA LYS A 159 -8.66 -11.71 -11.89
C LYS A 159 -8.49 -11.23 -10.46
N LEU A 160 -7.31 -10.70 -10.16
CA LEU A 160 -6.98 -10.09 -8.89
C LEU A 160 -7.07 -8.56 -9.00
N PHE A 161 -7.84 -7.96 -8.10
CA PHE A 161 -7.91 -6.52 -7.88
C PHE A 161 -7.35 -6.23 -6.49
N VAL A 162 -6.53 -5.20 -6.37
CA VAL A 162 -5.92 -4.79 -5.10
C VAL A 162 -6.26 -3.33 -4.85
N ALA A 163 -6.69 -2.99 -3.64
CA ALA A 163 -6.93 -1.61 -3.22
C ALA A 163 -6.16 -1.31 -1.93
N ASN A 164 -5.45 -0.19 -1.87
CA ASN A 164 -4.60 0.18 -0.75
C ASN A 164 -4.81 1.62 -0.31
N VAL A 165 -4.82 1.85 1.01
CA VAL A 165 -4.76 3.15 1.66
C VAL A 165 -3.76 3.05 2.81
N GLY A 166 -2.64 3.77 2.73
CA GLY A 166 -1.60 3.78 3.75
C GLY A 166 -0.39 2.90 3.42
N GLU A 167 0.22 2.33 4.46
CA GLU A 167 1.53 1.66 4.44
C GLU A 167 1.43 0.12 4.42
N THR A 168 0.23 -0.45 4.43
CA THR A 168 0.05 -1.90 4.19
C THR A 168 0.52 -2.29 2.78
N ARG A 169 0.98 -3.54 2.61
CA ARG A 169 1.50 -4.04 1.33
C ARG A 169 0.77 -5.28 0.83
N ALA A 170 0.62 -5.36 -0.50
CA ALA A 170 0.30 -6.60 -1.20
C ALA A 170 1.49 -7.06 -2.06
N LEU A 171 1.89 -8.33 -1.95
CA LEU A 171 2.96 -8.93 -2.76
C LEU A 171 2.43 -10.14 -3.52
N LEU A 172 2.77 -10.25 -4.80
CA LEU A 172 2.45 -11.40 -5.63
C LEU A 172 3.72 -12.19 -5.97
N GLY A 173 3.76 -13.45 -5.56
CA GLY A 173 4.79 -14.40 -5.97
C GLY A 173 4.42 -15.05 -7.29
N ARG A 174 5.26 -14.87 -8.33
CA ARG A 174 5.12 -15.49 -9.65
C ARG A 174 6.40 -16.22 -10.05
N THR A 175 6.28 -17.35 -10.71
CA THR A 175 7.43 -18.01 -11.35
C THR A 175 7.60 -17.53 -12.78
N ASP A 176 8.81 -17.11 -13.16
CA ASP A 176 9.10 -16.84 -14.57
C ASP A 176 9.26 -18.13 -15.40
N ASP A 177 9.50 -17.98 -16.71
CA ASP A 177 9.70 -19.09 -17.65
C ASP A 177 10.88 -20.01 -17.28
N ASN A 178 11.85 -19.47 -16.53
CA ASN A 178 12.99 -20.21 -16.01
C ASN A 178 12.69 -20.91 -14.68
N SER A 179 11.43 -20.94 -14.26
CA SER A 179 10.97 -21.47 -12.97
C SER A 179 11.60 -20.77 -11.76
N VAL A 180 11.98 -19.50 -11.92
CA VAL A 180 12.52 -18.65 -10.85
C VAL A 180 11.39 -17.86 -10.22
N LEU A 181 11.25 -17.96 -8.90
CA LEU A 181 10.26 -17.18 -8.16
C LEU A 181 10.68 -15.71 -8.10
N ARG A 182 9.83 -14.84 -8.65
CA ARG A 182 9.89 -13.38 -8.55
C ARG A 182 8.76 -12.89 -7.66
N VAL A 183 9.03 -11.82 -6.93
CA VAL A 183 8.09 -11.22 -5.98
C VAL A 183 7.87 -9.80 -6.43
N VAL A 184 6.62 -9.48 -6.75
CA VAL A 184 6.22 -8.16 -7.24
C VAL A 184 5.37 -7.52 -6.16
N GLN A 185 5.77 -6.34 -5.69
CA GLN A 185 4.92 -5.52 -4.84
C GLN A 185 3.84 -4.88 -5.71
N LEU A 186 2.58 -5.14 -5.36
CA LEU A 186 1.42 -4.68 -6.13
C LEU A 186 0.94 -3.29 -5.71
N THR A 187 1.19 -2.87 -4.47
CA THR A 187 0.74 -1.58 -3.89
C THR A 187 1.90 -0.62 -3.78
N MET A 188 1.66 0.70 -3.73
CA MET A 188 2.69 1.64 -3.30
C MET A 188 2.51 2.07 -1.85
N ASP A 189 3.63 2.29 -1.15
CA ASP A 189 3.59 2.77 0.22
C ASP A 189 3.17 4.25 0.22
N HIS A 190 2.05 4.58 0.86
CA HIS A 190 1.63 5.96 1.06
C HIS A 190 2.36 6.57 2.26
N SER A 191 3.62 6.96 2.04
CA SER A 191 4.53 7.49 3.07
C SER A 191 5.29 8.73 2.56
N LEU A 192 6.00 9.40 3.46
CA LEU A 192 6.86 10.54 3.10
C LEU A 192 8.12 10.17 2.30
N ASN A 193 8.38 8.87 2.10
CA ASN A 193 9.44 8.39 1.21
C ASN A 193 8.96 8.21 -0.24
N ASN A 194 7.65 8.34 -0.48
CA ASN A 194 7.06 8.22 -1.81
C ASN A 194 7.03 9.59 -2.48
N GLU A 195 7.72 9.70 -3.62
CA GLU A 195 7.86 10.96 -4.37
C GLU A 195 6.52 11.47 -4.93
N ASP A 196 5.59 10.58 -5.29
CA ASP A 196 4.27 10.99 -5.77
C ASP A 196 3.42 11.58 -4.63
N GLU A 197 3.54 11.02 -3.41
CA GLU A 197 2.88 11.58 -2.24
C GLU A 197 3.53 12.89 -1.76
N LEU A 198 4.87 13.01 -1.86
CA LEU A 198 5.55 14.28 -1.61
C LEU A 198 5.13 15.36 -2.60
N LEU A 199 5.00 15.01 -3.89
CA LEU A 199 4.50 15.92 -4.91
C LEU A 199 3.05 16.35 -4.61
N ARG A 200 2.18 15.40 -4.24
CA ARG A 200 0.79 15.70 -3.83
C ARG A 200 0.76 16.67 -2.64
N LEU A 201 1.56 16.43 -1.60
CA LEU A 201 1.65 17.31 -0.43
C LEU A 201 2.23 18.69 -0.80
N SER A 202 3.18 18.74 -1.74
CA SER A 202 3.73 20.00 -2.26
C SER A 202 2.67 20.84 -2.97
N GLN A 203 1.82 20.20 -3.78
CA GLN A 203 0.70 20.86 -4.46
C GLN A 203 -0.33 21.44 -3.47
N LEU A 204 -0.39 20.91 -2.25
CA LEU A 204 -1.19 21.49 -1.16
C LEU A 204 -0.52 22.68 -0.46
N GLY A 205 0.70 23.06 -0.85
CA GLY A 205 1.45 24.16 -0.25
C GLY A 205 2.35 23.74 0.93
N LEU A 206 2.60 22.45 1.13
CA LEU A 206 3.53 21.97 2.15
C LEU A 206 4.98 21.96 1.63
N ASP A 207 5.92 22.25 2.53
CA ASP A 207 7.35 22.30 2.24
C ASP A 207 7.95 20.89 2.24
N VAL A 208 8.23 20.36 1.05
CA VAL A 208 8.82 19.03 0.84
C VAL A 208 10.14 18.86 1.58
N ASN A 209 10.97 19.89 1.68
CA ASN A 209 12.28 19.78 2.33
C ASN A 209 12.14 19.57 3.84
N LYS A 210 11.11 20.17 4.45
CA LYS A 210 10.76 19.90 5.84
C LYS A 210 10.15 18.51 5.98
N LEU A 211 9.27 18.12 5.06
CA LEU A 211 8.60 16.82 5.08
C LEU A 211 9.56 15.62 4.95
N ARG A 212 10.63 15.74 4.16
CA ARG A 212 11.67 14.68 4.05
C ARG A 212 12.41 14.41 5.35
N ASN A 213 12.46 15.39 6.25
CA ASN A 213 13.21 15.29 7.51
C ASN A 213 12.32 14.93 8.71
N VAL A 214 11.02 14.77 8.52
CA VAL A 214 10.09 14.37 9.59
C VAL A 214 9.63 12.94 9.40
N GLN A 215 9.44 12.24 10.51
CA GLN A 215 8.91 10.88 10.51
C GLN A 215 7.37 10.85 10.49
N TYR A 216 6.72 11.92 10.97
CA TYR A 216 5.27 11.96 11.19
C TYR A 216 4.62 13.11 10.42
N LEU A 217 3.50 12.80 9.77
CA LEU A 217 2.56 13.76 9.21
C LEU A 217 1.40 13.93 10.19
N GLY A 218 1.45 14.98 11.02
CA GLY A 218 0.53 15.13 12.15
C GLY A 218 0.83 14.12 13.25
N ASN A 219 -0.06 13.13 13.42
CA ASN A 219 0.04 12.08 14.45
C ASN A 219 0.27 10.66 13.89
N GLN A 220 0.65 10.52 12.61
CA GLN A 220 0.86 9.22 11.96
C GLN A 220 2.02 9.27 10.96
N THR A 221 2.53 8.12 10.54
CA THR A 221 3.66 8.00 9.58
C THR A 221 3.21 8.00 8.12
N GLY A 222 2.00 7.49 7.85
CA GLY A 222 1.43 7.44 6.51
C GLY A 222 0.82 8.76 6.04
N THR A 223 0.75 8.94 4.73
CA THR A 223 0.15 10.11 4.07
C THR A 223 -1.32 9.88 3.68
N ARG A 224 -1.81 8.64 3.83
CA ARG A 224 -3.20 8.24 3.60
C ARG A 224 -3.66 7.26 4.68
N CYS A 225 -4.91 7.38 5.14
CA CYS A 225 -5.53 6.46 6.09
C CYS A 225 -7.06 6.55 6.02
N LEU A 226 -7.77 5.54 6.52
CA LEU A 226 -9.19 5.65 6.86
C LEU A 226 -9.35 6.11 8.32
N GLY A 227 -10.35 6.94 8.59
CA GLY A 227 -10.56 7.56 9.90
C GLY A 227 -9.50 8.61 10.26
N ASN A 228 -9.13 8.72 11.54
CA ASN A 228 -8.21 9.74 12.06
C ASN A 228 -8.62 11.17 11.64
N TYR A 229 -9.75 11.62 12.18
CA TYR A 229 -10.32 12.94 11.89
C TYR A 229 -9.36 14.09 12.22
N LEU A 230 -8.43 13.88 13.17
CA LEU A 230 -7.47 14.90 13.58
C LEU A 230 -6.59 15.41 12.42
N VAL A 231 -6.10 14.53 11.56
CA VAL A 231 -5.24 14.90 10.41
C VAL A 231 -6.03 15.18 9.12
N LYS A 232 -7.35 15.04 9.21
CA LYS A 232 -8.33 15.39 8.17
C LYS A 232 -9.04 16.67 8.58
N GLY A 233 -10.28 16.63 9.06
CA GLY A 233 -11.06 17.83 9.38
C GLY A 233 -10.44 18.80 10.40
N LEU A 234 -9.47 18.37 11.22
CA LEU A 234 -8.77 19.22 12.20
C LEU A 234 -7.28 19.44 11.93
N TYR A 235 -6.82 19.16 10.70
CA TYR A 235 -5.39 19.23 10.34
C TYR A 235 -4.74 20.59 10.63
N LYS A 236 -5.52 21.68 10.61
CA LYS A 236 -5.07 23.04 10.96
C LYS A 236 -4.52 23.16 12.38
N ALA A 237 -4.90 22.26 13.30
CA ALA A 237 -4.37 22.22 14.65
C ALA A 237 -2.91 21.71 14.72
N PHE A 238 -2.40 21.07 13.67
CA PHE A 238 -1.02 20.56 13.62
C PHE A 238 -0.11 21.58 12.93
N PRO A 239 0.87 22.19 13.62
CA PRO A 239 1.74 23.19 13.02
C PRO A 239 2.46 22.71 11.75
N SER A 240 2.87 21.43 11.71
CA SER A 240 3.59 20.82 10.60
C SER A 240 2.80 20.72 9.29
N ILE A 241 1.46 20.69 9.37
CA ILE A 241 0.58 20.50 8.20
C ILE A 241 -0.50 21.58 8.07
N SER A 242 -0.53 22.54 9.00
CA SER A 242 -1.52 23.64 9.04
C SER A 242 -1.50 24.54 7.78
N ALA A 243 -0.36 24.62 7.10
CA ALA A 243 -0.21 25.40 5.87
C ALA A 243 -0.94 24.79 4.66
N ALA A 244 -1.36 23.52 4.71
CA ALA A 244 -1.99 22.85 3.58
C ALA A 244 -3.32 23.52 3.17
N MET A 245 -3.56 23.68 1.86
CA MET A 245 -4.77 24.29 1.33
C MET A 245 -6.04 23.44 1.54
N SER A 246 -5.89 22.13 1.60
CA SER A 246 -6.95 21.16 1.91
C SER A 246 -6.39 20.04 2.80
N GLU A 247 -7.21 19.01 3.08
CA GLU A 247 -6.81 17.86 3.89
C GLU A 247 -5.52 17.20 3.34
N PRO A 248 -4.43 17.17 4.10
CA PRO A 248 -3.15 16.62 3.65
C PRO A 248 -3.15 15.08 3.67
N VAL A 249 -3.86 14.50 4.65
CA VAL A 249 -4.11 13.06 4.73
C VAL A 249 -5.43 12.75 4.06
N VAL A 250 -5.45 11.80 3.14
CA VAL A 250 -6.67 11.43 2.39
C VAL A 250 -7.04 9.96 2.57
N ALA A 251 -8.32 9.65 2.36
CA ALA A 251 -8.88 8.29 2.39
C ALA A 251 -8.95 7.64 0.99
N ALA A 252 -8.51 8.33 -0.05
CA ALA A 252 -8.63 7.87 -1.43
C ALA A 252 -7.73 6.64 -1.70
N PRO A 253 -8.31 5.50 -2.12
CA PRO A 253 -7.55 4.29 -2.39
C PRO A 253 -6.77 4.37 -3.69
N GLU A 254 -5.58 3.78 -3.67
CA GLU A 254 -4.90 3.34 -4.88
C GLU A 254 -5.46 1.96 -5.27
N ILE A 255 -5.93 1.81 -6.51
CA ILE A 255 -6.53 0.56 -7.00
C ILE A 255 -5.71 0.04 -8.18
N HIS A 256 -5.27 -1.22 -8.09
CA HIS A 256 -4.55 -1.93 -9.13
C HIS A 256 -5.29 -3.15 -9.63
N GLY A 257 -5.08 -3.47 -10.91
CA GLY A 257 -5.71 -4.58 -11.61
C GLY A 257 -6.72 -4.12 -12.66
N PRO A 258 -7.36 -5.06 -13.38
CA PRO A 258 -7.32 -6.51 -13.14
C PRO A 258 -5.95 -7.14 -13.44
N ILE A 259 -5.47 -7.99 -12.55
CA ILE A 259 -4.29 -8.85 -12.77
C ILE A 259 -4.78 -10.26 -13.05
N LEU A 260 -4.48 -10.81 -14.23
CA LEU A 260 -4.84 -12.19 -14.55
C LEU A 260 -4.05 -13.18 -13.67
N LEU A 261 -4.77 -14.11 -13.05
CA LEU A 261 -4.17 -15.19 -12.27
C LEU A 261 -3.94 -16.40 -13.19
N ASP A 262 -2.76 -16.48 -13.79
CA ASP A 262 -2.34 -17.62 -14.60
C ASP A 262 -1.61 -18.69 -13.74
N GLU A 263 -1.13 -19.75 -14.38
CA GLU A 263 -0.41 -20.85 -13.72
C GLU A 263 0.92 -20.44 -13.09
N SER A 264 1.46 -19.27 -13.47
CA SER A 264 2.69 -18.74 -12.90
C SER A 264 2.48 -18.13 -11.52
N CYS A 265 1.25 -17.69 -11.20
CA CYS A 265 0.88 -17.16 -9.89
C CYS A 265 0.95 -18.25 -8.83
N ARG A 266 1.78 -18.05 -7.81
CA ARG A 266 2.02 -19.04 -6.75
C ARG A 266 1.30 -18.71 -5.47
N PHE A 267 1.49 -17.49 -4.97
CA PHE A 267 0.85 -17.04 -3.74
C PHE A 267 0.72 -15.51 -3.73
N LEU A 268 -0.29 -15.01 -3.04
CA LEU A 268 -0.51 -13.61 -2.71
C LEU A 268 -0.25 -13.41 -1.21
N VAL A 269 0.43 -12.33 -0.86
CA VAL A 269 0.70 -11.93 0.51
C VAL A 269 0.07 -10.57 0.77
N LEU A 270 -0.71 -10.44 1.83
CA LEU A 270 -1.12 -9.16 2.39
C LEU A 270 -0.46 -9.00 3.77
N VAL A 271 0.15 -7.85 4.02
CA VAL A 271 1.02 -7.68 5.19
C VAL A 271 0.90 -6.28 5.78
N SER A 272 0.91 -6.20 7.12
CA SER A 272 0.99 -4.93 7.86
C SER A 272 2.41 -4.34 7.82
N ALA A 273 2.50 -3.03 8.00
CA ALA A 273 3.76 -2.30 8.11
C ALA A 273 4.63 -2.78 9.26
N GLY A 274 4.03 -3.19 10.38
CA GLY A 274 4.75 -3.82 11.48
C GLY A 274 5.66 -4.97 11.04
N VAL A 275 5.24 -5.82 10.12
CA VAL A 275 6.05 -6.99 9.69
C VAL A 275 7.29 -6.56 8.91
N TYR A 276 7.12 -5.76 7.86
CA TYR A 276 8.25 -5.42 7.00
C TYR A 276 9.16 -4.36 7.65
N LYS A 277 8.63 -3.51 8.54
CA LYS A 277 9.43 -2.57 9.34
C LYS A 277 10.35 -3.32 10.31
N ARG A 278 9.89 -4.41 10.93
CA ARG A 278 10.74 -5.29 11.75
C ARG A 278 11.92 -5.86 10.95
N ILE A 279 11.66 -6.34 9.73
CA ILE A 279 12.73 -6.82 8.84
C ILE A 279 13.72 -5.69 8.48
N GLN A 280 13.21 -4.48 8.19
CA GLN A 280 14.02 -3.31 7.89
C GLN A 280 14.87 -2.87 9.08
N GLU A 281 14.34 -2.92 10.30
CA GLU A 281 15.06 -2.59 11.54
C GLU A 281 16.25 -3.53 11.76
N VAL A 282 16.10 -4.83 11.49
CA VAL A 282 17.16 -5.84 11.68
C VAL A 282 18.25 -5.77 10.61
N ARG A 283 17.90 -5.46 9.35
CA ARG A 283 18.82 -5.60 8.20
C ARG A 283 19.25 -4.27 7.59
N GLY A 284 18.54 -3.18 7.86
CA GLY A 284 18.87 -1.84 7.37
C GLY A 284 18.62 -1.57 5.89
N ASN A 285 18.16 -2.55 5.09
CA ASN A 285 17.92 -2.39 3.65
C ASN A 285 16.43 -2.53 3.28
N SER A 286 15.83 -1.44 2.80
CA SER A 286 14.43 -1.39 2.35
C SER A 286 14.16 -2.12 1.04
N GLU A 287 15.15 -2.18 0.13
CA GLU A 287 14.98 -2.76 -1.21
C GLU A 287 14.85 -4.29 -1.17
N GLU A 288 15.55 -4.94 -0.25
CA GLU A 288 15.55 -6.40 -0.11
C GLU A 288 14.46 -6.92 0.83
N THR A 289 13.72 -6.04 1.52
CA THR A 289 12.75 -6.43 2.55
C THR A 289 11.69 -7.41 2.02
N ASN A 290 11.09 -7.11 0.86
CA ASN A 290 10.07 -7.96 0.27
C ASN A 290 10.63 -9.31 -0.19
N LYS A 291 11.88 -9.32 -0.66
CA LYS A 291 12.60 -10.53 -1.04
C LYS A 291 12.85 -11.42 0.18
N GLN A 292 13.28 -10.84 1.30
CA GLN A 292 13.51 -11.57 2.54
C GLN A 292 12.23 -12.12 3.16
N LEU A 293 11.14 -11.34 3.14
CA LEU A 293 9.83 -11.83 3.57
C LEU A 293 9.40 -13.03 2.73
N ALA A 294 9.51 -12.94 1.40
CA ALA A 294 9.18 -14.04 0.51
C ALA A 294 10.09 -15.26 0.67
N GLN A 295 11.38 -15.06 0.99
CA GLN A 295 12.32 -16.13 1.35
C GLN A 295 11.79 -16.92 2.55
N LYS A 296 11.52 -16.24 3.67
CA LYS A 296 10.99 -16.87 4.89
C LYS A 296 9.67 -17.60 4.63
N ILE A 297 8.77 -17.02 3.81
CA ILE A 297 7.51 -17.66 3.42
C ILE A 297 7.76 -18.97 2.65
N VAL A 298 8.61 -18.94 1.61
CA VAL A 298 8.92 -20.11 0.79
C VAL A 298 9.62 -21.22 1.58
N GLU A 299 10.51 -20.85 2.49
CA GLU A 299 11.14 -21.81 3.41
C GLU A 299 10.10 -22.46 4.32
N ASN A 300 9.17 -21.67 4.87
CA ASN A 300 8.11 -22.18 5.74
C ASN A 300 7.09 -23.04 4.99
N PHE A 301 6.78 -22.75 3.73
CA PHE A 301 6.01 -23.67 2.88
C PHE A 301 6.66 -25.06 2.74
N ARG A 302 8.00 -25.14 2.86
CA ARG A 302 8.74 -26.42 2.79
C ARG A 302 8.89 -27.10 4.16
N LYS A 303 8.97 -26.32 5.24
CA LYS A 303 9.14 -26.84 6.60
C LYS A 303 7.82 -27.34 7.21
N GLN A 304 6.73 -26.62 6.97
CA GLN A 304 5.46 -26.86 7.64
C GLN A 304 4.64 -27.94 6.94
N SER A 305 4.09 -28.88 7.70
CA SER A 305 3.12 -29.89 7.22
C SER A 305 1.71 -29.30 7.09
N GLU A 306 1.34 -28.40 8.01
CA GLU A 306 0.05 -27.72 8.04
C GLU A 306 0.17 -26.33 7.42
N PHE A 307 -0.53 -26.10 6.30
CA PHE A 307 -0.51 -24.81 5.61
C PHE A 307 -0.99 -23.64 6.49
N THR A 308 -1.93 -23.90 7.41
CA THR A 308 -2.46 -22.91 8.36
C THR A 308 -1.39 -22.34 9.30
N ARG A 309 -0.31 -23.11 9.61
CA ARG A 309 0.79 -22.67 10.48
C ARG A 309 1.87 -21.85 9.76
N VAL A 310 1.86 -21.79 8.43
CA VAL A 310 2.90 -21.10 7.65
C VAL A 310 3.01 -19.62 8.06
N SER A 311 1.90 -18.87 8.07
CA SER A 311 1.93 -17.46 8.46
C SER A 311 2.42 -17.25 9.89
N GLN A 312 2.01 -18.12 10.83
CA GLN A 312 2.42 -18.03 12.23
C GLN A 312 3.93 -18.25 12.37
N SER A 313 4.46 -19.34 11.79
CA SER A 313 5.88 -19.65 11.87
C SER A 313 6.76 -18.59 11.20
N VAL A 314 6.28 -17.97 10.11
CA VAL A 314 7.02 -16.85 9.46
C VAL A 314 7.09 -15.64 10.39
N LEU A 315 5.99 -15.30 11.08
CA LEU A 315 5.99 -14.16 11.99
C LEU A 315 6.83 -14.43 13.26
N GLU A 316 6.81 -15.65 13.79
CA GLU A 316 7.67 -16.07 14.91
C GLU A 316 9.16 -15.93 14.51
N GLU A 317 9.56 -16.43 13.33
CA GLU A 317 10.92 -16.27 12.83
C GLU A 317 11.34 -14.80 12.60
N ILE A 318 10.41 -13.89 12.32
CA ILE A 318 10.71 -12.46 12.15
C ILE A 318 10.85 -11.78 13.51
N GLU A 319 9.98 -12.10 14.47
CA GLU A 319 10.03 -11.52 15.80
C GLU A 319 11.27 -12.00 16.56
N ASP A 320 11.65 -13.28 16.44
CA ASP A 320 12.87 -13.83 17.05
C ASP A 320 14.13 -13.13 16.53
N ASP A 321 14.23 -12.92 15.21
CA ASP A 321 15.34 -12.17 14.58
C ASP A 321 15.40 -10.74 15.14
N PHE A 322 14.24 -10.10 15.32
CA PHE A 322 14.13 -8.74 15.81
C PHE A 322 14.43 -8.59 17.30
N VAL A 323 13.92 -9.49 18.15
CA VAL A 323 14.20 -9.51 19.59
C VAL A 323 15.69 -9.77 19.82
N THR A 324 16.29 -10.68 19.06
CA THR A 324 17.73 -10.95 19.10
C THR A 324 18.54 -9.70 18.73
N PHE A 325 18.16 -9.02 17.65
CA PHE A 325 18.80 -7.77 17.24
C PHE A 325 18.68 -6.68 18.31
N CYS A 326 17.51 -6.54 18.95
CA CYS A 326 17.31 -5.56 20.01
C CYS A 326 18.16 -5.86 21.24
N ALA A 327 18.24 -7.13 21.66
CA ALA A 327 19.09 -7.58 22.76
C ALA A 327 20.58 -7.30 22.49
N GLN A 328 21.04 -7.55 21.26
CA GLN A 328 22.43 -7.30 20.87
C GLN A 328 22.80 -5.81 20.84
N ASN A 329 21.84 -4.94 20.52
CA ASN A 329 22.06 -3.50 20.37
C ASN A 329 21.55 -2.67 21.56
N ASN A 330 21.11 -3.32 22.66
CA ASN A 330 20.48 -2.67 23.82
C ASN A 330 19.32 -1.72 23.44
N LEU A 331 18.53 -2.11 22.43
CA LEU A 331 17.38 -1.35 21.98
C LEU A 331 16.13 -1.81 22.73
N THR A 332 15.24 -0.87 23.05
CA THR A 332 13.91 -1.19 23.58
C THR A 332 12.91 -1.14 22.43
N PRO A 333 12.29 -2.28 22.06
CA PRO A 333 11.28 -2.29 21.02
C PRO A 333 10.09 -1.39 21.33
N LYS A 334 9.50 -0.84 20.28
CA LYS A 334 8.21 -0.14 20.40
C LYS A 334 7.13 -1.17 20.77
N PRO A 335 6.43 -1.00 21.91
CA PRO A 335 5.34 -1.89 22.30
C PRO A 335 4.12 -1.69 21.40
N ASN A 336 3.22 -2.68 21.39
CA ASN A 336 1.92 -2.63 20.69
C ASN A 336 2.05 -2.38 19.18
N THR A 337 3.12 -2.90 18.57
CA THR A 337 3.26 -2.90 17.12
C THR A 337 2.35 -3.98 16.55
N HIS A 338 1.44 -3.61 15.64
CA HIS A 338 0.51 -4.55 15.02
C HIS A 338 1.18 -5.34 13.89
N ILE A 339 1.15 -6.66 14.00
CA ILE A 339 1.82 -7.57 13.08
C ILE A 339 0.75 -8.51 12.52
N THR A 340 0.52 -8.44 11.20
CA THR A 340 -0.41 -9.32 10.50
C THR A 340 0.19 -9.78 9.18
N LEU A 341 0.09 -11.09 8.94
CA LEU A 341 0.49 -11.73 7.71
C LEU A 341 -0.62 -12.66 7.22
N LEU A 342 -1.18 -12.35 6.05
CA LEU A 342 -2.15 -13.18 5.34
C LEU A 342 -1.52 -13.69 4.06
N ILE A 343 -1.59 -15.01 3.84
CA ILE A 343 -1.06 -15.67 2.65
C ILE A 343 -2.17 -16.45 1.98
N ARG A 344 -2.50 -16.09 0.74
CA ARG A 344 -3.38 -16.85 -0.15
C ARG A 344 -2.53 -17.68 -1.10
N ASN A 345 -2.58 -19.00 -0.96
CA ASN A 345 -1.87 -19.93 -1.82
C ASN A 345 -2.67 -20.21 -3.09
N PHE A 346 -2.16 -19.90 -4.28
CA PHE A 346 -2.80 -20.26 -5.54
C PHE A 346 -2.41 -21.68 -5.96
N ASN A 347 -1.11 -21.93 -6.16
CA ASN A 347 -0.57 -23.20 -6.69
C ASN A 347 0.86 -23.48 -6.19
N PHE A 348 1.19 -23.05 -4.97
CA PHE A 348 2.45 -23.41 -4.32
C PHE A 348 2.24 -24.74 -3.56
N LEU A 349 2.72 -25.83 -4.14
CA LEU A 349 2.57 -27.15 -3.54
C LEU A 349 3.44 -27.26 -2.26
N PRO A 350 2.89 -27.74 -1.13
CA PRO A 350 3.72 -28.19 -0.01
C PRO A 350 4.52 -29.43 -0.42
N PRO A 351 5.69 -29.70 0.20
CA PRO A 351 6.45 -30.90 -0.11
C PRO A 351 5.65 -32.15 0.29
N ILE A 352 5.38 -33.00 -0.69
CA ILE A 352 4.80 -34.33 -0.50
C ILE A 352 5.83 -35.19 0.25
N PRO A 353 5.48 -35.85 1.37
CA PRO A 353 6.32 -36.87 1.95
C PRO A 353 6.17 -38.15 1.12
N ASN A 354 7.22 -38.49 0.38
CA ASN A 354 7.45 -39.77 -0.31
C ASN A 354 6.28 -40.33 -1.13
N ASP A 355 6.28 -40.06 -2.44
CA ASP A 355 5.96 -41.13 -3.38
C ASP A 355 6.80 -41.03 -4.65
N SER A 356 7.23 -42.19 -5.14
CA SER A 356 8.21 -42.36 -6.19
C SER A 356 7.74 -41.87 -7.57
N CYS A 357 8.63 -41.18 -8.27
CA CYS A 357 8.64 -40.94 -9.72
C CYS A 357 7.59 -39.98 -10.30
N GLN A 358 7.95 -38.70 -10.38
CA GLN A 358 8.15 -37.96 -11.63
C GLN A 358 9.12 -36.80 -11.34
N LYS A 359 10.07 -36.53 -12.24
CA LYS A 359 11.03 -35.42 -12.08
C LYS A 359 10.28 -34.09 -12.16
N ASN A 360 9.79 -33.63 -11.01
CA ASN A 360 9.16 -32.32 -10.88
C ASN A 360 10.23 -31.23 -10.99
N ALA A 361 9.96 -30.21 -11.80
CA ALA A 361 10.80 -29.03 -11.97
C ALA A 361 11.10 -28.44 -10.60
N SER A 362 12.35 -28.56 -10.16
CA SER A 362 12.81 -27.93 -8.93
C SER A 362 12.77 -26.42 -9.14
N VAL A 363 11.83 -25.74 -8.49
CA VAL A 363 11.76 -24.27 -8.47
C VAL A 363 13.07 -23.76 -7.87
N ARG A 364 13.98 -23.28 -8.73
CA ARG A 364 15.23 -22.65 -8.30
C ARG A 364 14.89 -21.25 -7.79
N PHE A 365 15.18 -21.03 -6.52
CA PHE A 365 14.92 -19.77 -5.87
C PHE A 365 16.04 -18.78 -6.19
N ASN A 366 15.75 -17.75 -6.99
CA ASN A 366 16.67 -16.64 -7.24
C ASN A 366 15.90 -15.32 -7.42
N PRO A 367 15.48 -14.66 -6.34
CA PRO A 367 14.49 -13.60 -6.42
C PRO A 367 15.06 -12.34 -7.05
N ILE A 368 14.34 -11.85 -8.05
CA ILE A 368 14.47 -10.51 -8.60
C ILE A 368 13.22 -9.74 -8.17
N VAL A 369 13.41 -8.62 -7.47
CA VAL A 369 12.34 -7.68 -7.13
C VAL A 369 12.24 -6.70 -8.30
N GLN A 370 11.06 -6.59 -8.90
CA GLN A 370 10.77 -5.53 -9.87
C GLN A 370 9.91 -4.48 -9.16
N SER A 371 10.49 -3.32 -8.88
CA SER A 371 9.73 -2.10 -8.65
C SER A 371 9.24 -1.60 -10.01
N LYS A 372 7.93 -1.39 -10.16
CA LYS A 372 7.43 -0.72 -11.37
C LYS A 372 7.90 0.73 -11.32
N SER A 373 8.63 1.15 -12.35
CA SER A 373 8.92 2.57 -12.59
C SER A 373 7.70 3.24 -13.23
N ASN A 374 7.43 4.49 -12.87
CA ASN A 374 6.22 5.28 -13.20
C ASN A 374 6.04 5.67 -14.70
N THR A 375 6.67 5.01 -15.66
CA THR A 375 6.68 5.45 -17.08
C THR A 375 5.81 4.64 -18.04
N LEU A 376 4.92 3.75 -17.58
CA LEU A 376 4.01 2.99 -18.45
C LEU A 376 2.55 3.20 -18.04
N LEU A 377 2.04 4.43 -18.19
CA LEU A 377 0.65 4.78 -17.86
C LEU A 377 -0.21 5.28 -19.02
N ASN A 378 0.24 5.26 -20.29
CA ASN A 378 -0.54 5.84 -21.40
C ASN A 378 -0.67 4.95 -22.65
N GLU A 379 -0.88 3.65 -22.51
CA GLU A 379 -1.35 2.82 -23.63
C GLU A 379 -2.43 1.85 -23.14
N ILE A 380 -3.66 2.34 -23.03
CA ILE A 380 -4.97 1.66 -23.20
C ILE A 380 -5.98 2.75 -22.79
N ASP A 381 -6.38 3.59 -23.74
CA ASP A 381 -7.66 4.32 -23.77
C ASP A 381 -7.61 5.35 -24.91
N SER A 382 -8.03 4.95 -26.11
CA SER A 382 -8.70 5.83 -27.10
C SER A 382 -8.98 5.10 -28.40
N GLU A 383 -10.20 4.59 -28.57
CA GLU A 383 -10.82 4.49 -29.89
C GLU A 383 -12.12 5.30 -29.90
N PHE A 384 -12.27 6.09 -30.98
CA PHE A 384 -13.42 6.91 -31.41
C PHE A 384 -13.58 8.35 -30.86
N SER A 385 -12.93 9.34 -31.51
CA SER A 385 -13.54 10.21 -32.56
C SER A 385 -12.89 11.62 -32.68
N ASN A 386 -12.41 11.91 -33.90
CA ASN A 386 -12.26 13.18 -34.64
C ASN A 386 -11.34 14.33 -34.17
N ASP A 387 -10.37 14.61 -35.06
CA ASP A 387 -9.78 15.87 -35.52
C ASP A 387 -9.49 16.99 -34.50
N CYS A 388 -8.20 17.16 -34.17
CA CYS A 388 -7.45 18.41 -34.40
C CYS A 388 -5.97 18.23 -34.03
N GLU A 389 -5.12 18.88 -34.83
CA GLU A 389 -3.66 18.95 -34.74
C GLU A 389 -3.17 19.43 -33.36
N ASN A 390 -2.13 18.79 -32.80
CA ASN A 390 -1.00 19.47 -32.16
C ASN A 390 0.07 18.48 -31.66
N ASP A 391 1.32 18.83 -31.98
CA ASP A 391 2.57 18.14 -31.64
C ASP A 391 2.89 18.19 -30.13
N SER A 392 3.18 17.03 -29.54
CA SER A 392 4.09 16.96 -28.38
C SER A 392 4.67 15.55 -28.22
N ILE A 393 5.92 15.36 -28.66
CA ILE A 393 6.76 14.22 -28.33
C ILE A 393 7.74 14.64 -27.24
N VAL A 394 7.63 14.02 -26.08
CA VAL A 394 8.75 13.59 -25.25
C VAL A 394 8.44 12.11 -25.02
N ASP A 395 9.19 11.18 -25.61
CA ASP A 395 10.10 10.43 -24.74
C ASP A 395 11.31 9.76 -25.39
N THR A 396 12.15 9.36 -24.46
CA THR A 396 13.57 9.06 -24.43
C THR A 396 14.02 7.75 -25.11
N ASN A 397 15.20 7.82 -25.73
CA ASN A 397 15.95 6.67 -26.22
C ASN A 397 16.50 5.80 -25.08
N ARG A 398 16.26 4.48 -25.10
CA ARG A 398 17.37 3.49 -25.10
C ARG A 398 16.97 2.09 -25.60
N SER A 399 17.85 1.61 -26.47
CA SER A 399 18.01 0.37 -27.23
C SER A 399 17.63 -1.00 -26.63
N ILE A 400 17.15 -1.83 -27.57
CA ILE A 400 16.69 -3.23 -27.52
C ILE A 400 17.86 -4.21 -27.76
N GLU A 401 17.80 -5.41 -27.19
CA GLU A 401 18.18 -6.64 -27.92
C GLU A 401 17.24 -7.79 -27.54
N SER A 402 16.37 -8.19 -28.47
CA SER A 402 16.25 -9.58 -28.95
C SER A 402 15.00 -9.74 -29.82
N THR A 403 15.21 -10.50 -30.89
CA THR A 403 14.43 -10.69 -32.11
C THR A 403 13.14 -11.50 -31.94
N SER A 404 12.09 -11.15 -32.67
CA SER A 404 11.35 -12.09 -33.56
C SER A 404 10.27 -11.35 -34.36
N ASP A 405 10.37 -11.49 -35.68
CA ASP A 405 9.43 -11.01 -36.69
C ASP A 405 8.08 -11.76 -36.62
N VAL A 406 6.95 -11.04 -36.63
CA VAL A 406 5.73 -11.45 -37.37
C VAL A 406 4.86 -10.22 -37.71
N TYR A 407 4.41 -10.14 -38.98
CA TYR A 407 3.28 -9.37 -39.58
C TYR A 407 3.62 -8.25 -40.61
N PRO A 408 2.76 -8.04 -41.65
CA PRO A 408 3.21 -8.04 -43.04
C PRO A 408 3.07 -6.68 -43.78
N ASN A 409 3.91 -6.52 -44.80
CA ASN A 409 3.76 -5.69 -45.99
C ASN A 409 3.34 -4.21 -45.84
N ARG A 410 4.34 -3.33 -45.73
CA ARG A 410 4.31 -1.98 -46.35
C ARG A 410 5.59 -1.79 -47.19
N PRO A 411 5.52 -1.25 -48.42
CA PRO A 411 6.69 -1.06 -49.27
C PRO A 411 7.56 0.07 -48.69
N TYR A 412 8.74 -0.26 -48.18
CA TYR A 412 9.71 0.72 -47.70
C TYR A 412 10.63 1.13 -48.86
N GLU A 413 10.55 2.37 -49.35
CA GLU A 413 11.51 2.93 -50.30
C GLU A 413 12.87 3.09 -49.61
N LYS A 414 13.87 2.33 -50.06
CA LYS A 414 15.16 2.12 -49.39
C LYS A 414 16.08 3.36 -49.32
N ASP A 415 15.78 4.42 -50.09
CA ASP A 415 16.72 5.53 -50.34
C ASP A 415 16.22 6.92 -49.89
N LYS A 416 15.08 7.03 -49.22
CA LYS A 416 14.66 8.31 -48.61
C LYS A 416 15.39 8.52 -47.29
N ARG A 417 16.35 9.46 -47.27
CA ARG A 417 16.91 9.99 -46.01
C ARG A 417 15.78 10.60 -45.18
N ILE A 418 15.55 10.02 -44.01
CA ILE A 418 14.63 10.55 -43.00
C ILE A 418 15.16 11.92 -42.57
N LYS A 419 14.33 12.96 -42.64
CA LYS A 419 14.68 14.28 -42.11
C LYS A 419 14.88 14.15 -40.60
N GLY A 420 15.98 14.70 -40.09
CA GLY A 420 16.25 14.73 -38.66
C GLY A 420 15.08 15.37 -37.93
N TYR A 421 14.59 14.69 -36.91
CA TYR A 421 13.47 15.13 -36.08
C TYR A 421 13.80 16.39 -35.26
N VAL A 422 15.09 16.71 -35.10
CA VAL A 422 15.58 17.86 -34.33
C VAL A 422 16.49 18.71 -35.21
N ASP A 423 16.20 20.00 -35.30
CA ASP A 423 17.06 20.98 -35.97
C ASP A 423 18.14 21.51 -35.01
N PHE A 424 19.38 21.07 -35.23
CA PHE A 424 20.53 21.50 -34.45
C PHE A 424 21.22 22.76 -35.01
N SER A 425 20.64 23.43 -36.02
CA SER A 425 21.26 24.61 -36.65
C SER A 425 21.57 25.72 -35.64
N CYS A 426 20.65 25.97 -34.71
CA CYS A 426 20.84 26.96 -33.63
C CYS A 426 22.01 26.60 -32.70
N TYR A 427 22.18 25.31 -32.36
CA TYR A 427 23.32 24.83 -31.57
C TYR A 427 24.64 25.07 -32.31
N TYR A 428 24.73 24.68 -33.59
CA TYR A 428 25.95 24.84 -34.38
C TYR A 428 26.32 26.30 -34.62
N GLU A 429 25.34 27.19 -34.81
CA GLU A 429 25.57 28.63 -34.91
C GLU A 429 26.15 29.21 -33.62
N ASN A 430 25.63 28.81 -32.46
CA ASN A 430 26.10 29.28 -31.16
C ASN A 430 27.49 28.75 -30.82
N VAL A 431 27.79 27.49 -31.17
CA VAL A 431 29.15 26.93 -31.07
C VAL A 431 30.11 27.70 -31.98
N ALA A 432 29.72 28.02 -33.21
CA ALA A 432 30.54 28.79 -34.14
C ALA A 432 30.82 30.22 -33.63
N LYS A 433 29.81 30.88 -33.02
CA LYS A 433 29.97 32.20 -32.37
C LYS A 433 30.91 32.12 -31.17
N ALA A 434 30.73 31.14 -30.28
CA ALA A 434 31.59 30.93 -29.11
C ALA A 434 33.03 30.60 -29.51
N ARG A 435 33.24 29.85 -30.60
CA ARG A 435 34.55 29.56 -31.16
C ARG A 435 35.23 30.82 -31.72
N LYS A 436 34.48 31.71 -32.38
CA LYS A 436 34.99 33.02 -32.83
C LYS A 436 35.35 33.96 -31.68
N ASN A 437 34.57 33.91 -30.60
CA ASN A 437 34.74 34.80 -29.45
C ASN A 437 35.75 34.26 -28.40
N GLY A 438 36.32 33.07 -28.61
CA GLY A 438 37.28 32.45 -27.68
C GLY A 438 36.68 32.00 -26.36
N THR A 439 35.35 31.92 -26.26
CA THR A 439 34.63 31.56 -25.02
C THR A 439 34.16 30.11 -25.01
N LEU A 440 34.60 29.29 -25.97
CA LEU A 440 34.22 27.89 -26.05
C LEU A 440 35.01 27.07 -25.00
N PRO A 441 34.33 26.29 -24.14
CA PRO A 441 35.00 25.43 -23.17
C PRO A 441 35.94 24.42 -23.84
N SER A 442 37.11 24.18 -23.24
CA SER A 442 38.20 23.36 -23.79
C SER A 442 37.84 21.89 -24.02
N PHE A 443 36.77 21.39 -23.41
CA PHE A 443 36.28 20.01 -23.59
C PHE A 443 35.40 19.82 -24.84
N ILE A 444 35.00 20.90 -25.52
CA ILE A 444 34.23 20.87 -26.78
C ILE A 444 35.23 21.07 -27.93
N LYS A 445 35.49 20.01 -28.72
CA LYS A 445 36.40 20.06 -29.87
C LYS A 445 35.74 20.61 -31.13
#